data_AF-K9R1A3-F1
#
_entry.id   AF-K9R1A3-F1
#
_cell.length_a   1.000
_cell.length_b   1.000
_cell.length_c   1.000
_cell.angle_alpha   90.00
_cell.angle_beta   90.00
_cell.angle_gamma   90.00
#
_symmetry.space_group_name_H-M   'P 1'
#
loop_
_entity.id
_entity.type
_entity.pdbx_description
1 polymer ?
#
loop_
_entity_poly.entity_id
_entity_poly.type
_entity_poly.pdbx_seq_one_letter_code
_entity_poly.pdbx_strand_id
1 'polypeptide(L)'
;MRLSELDPLIPLNHLKEELIKLPKGYSFYEEDVVDFLSKRRWPESDRRIDRTTFWRWRNDNGIEHQKVFSRLDLLKLCQICDHYRIDGTRNEYLEIMKKKKEVALNR
;
A
#
# COMPACT_ATOMS: atom_id res chain seq x y z
N MET A 1 -13.67 -6.30 14.18
CA MET A 1 -13.22 -5.56 12.99
C MET A 1 -11.87 -6.06 12.54
N ARG A 2 -11.75 -6.46 11.27
CA ARG A 2 -10.52 -6.93 10.59
C ARG A 2 -10.29 -6.11 9.33
N LEU A 3 -9.08 -6.14 8.79
CA LEU A 3 -8.75 -5.44 7.54
C LEU A 3 -9.63 -5.88 6.37
N SER A 4 -9.92 -7.19 6.27
CA SER A 4 -10.77 -7.77 5.22
C SER A 4 -12.25 -7.35 5.29
N GLU A 5 -12.68 -6.77 6.41
CA GLU A 5 -14.03 -6.25 6.62
C GLU A 5 -14.15 -4.76 6.23
N LEU A 6 -13.02 -4.09 5.97
CA LEU A 6 -13.01 -2.71 5.51
C LEU A 6 -13.27 -2.64 4.01
N ASP A 7 -13.98 -1.59 3.56
CA ASP A 7 -14.11 -1.27 2.15
C ASP A 7 -12.72 -0.97 1.55
N PRO A 8 -12.23 -1.74 0.56
CA PRO A 8 -10.93 -1.50 -0.08
C PRO A 8 -10.84 -0.12 -0.75
N LEU A 9 -11.97 0.46 -1.17
CA LEU A 9 -12.06 1.74 -1.85
C LEU A 9 -12.28 2.93 -0.91
N ILE A 10 -12.31 2.70 0.41
CA ILE A 10 -12.44 3.77 1.38
C ILE A 10 -11.33 4.84 1.16
N PRO A 11 -11.69 6.15 1.14
CA PRO A 11 -10.71 7.22 0.99
C PRO A 11 -9.61 7.15 2.06
N LEU A 12 -8.35 7.47 1.71
CA LEU A 12 -7.22 7.35 2.63
C LEU A 12 -7.42 8.08 3.97
N ASN A 13 -8.07 9.25 3.93
CA ASN A 13 -8.37 10.03 5.14
C ASN A 13 -9.28 9.26 6.10
N HIS A 14 -10.31 8.58 5.57
CA HIS A 14 -11.22 7.75 6.36
C HIS A 14 -10.61 6.39 6.71
N LEU A 15 -9.78 5.81 5.82
CA LEU A 15 -9.04 4.58 6.11
C LEU A 15 -8.20 4.74 7.39
N LYS A 16 -7.52 5.88 7.53
CA LYS A 16 -6.72 6.19 8.71
C LYS A 16 -7.54 6.09 10.00
N GLU A 17 -8.78 6.57 9.99
CA GLU A 17 -9.69 6.50 11.14
C GLU A 17 -10.15 5.06 11.42
N GLU A 18 -10.51 4.31 10.38
CA GLU A 18 -10.92 2.90 10.51
C GLU A 18 -9.79 2.02 11.03
N LEU A 19 -8.55 2.24 10.60
CA LEU A 19 -7.40 1.48 11.10
C LEU A 19 -7.16 1.68 12.60
N ILE A 20 -7.52 2.84 13.16
CA ILE A 20 -7.41 3.11 14.60
C ILE A 20 -8.46 2.32 15.39
N LYS A 21 -9.64 2.10 14.80
CA LYS A 21 -10.74 1.33 15.41
C LYS A 21 -10.45 -0.18 15.45
N LEU A 22 -9.44 -0.67 14.72
CA LEU A 22 -9.03 -2.07 14.82
C LEU A 22 -8.54 -2.42 16.23
N PRO A 23 -8.77 -3.65 16.71
CA PRO A 23 -8.39 -4.08 18.06
C PRO A 23 -6.94 -3.78 18.42
N LYS A 24 -6.68 -3.47 19.69
CA LYS A 24 -5.31 -3.41 20.23
C LYS A 24 -4.62 -4.77 20.01
N GLY A 25 -3.41 -4.73 19.45
CA GLY A 25 -2.65 -5.93 19.09
C GLY A 25 -3.00 -6.55 17.73
N TYR A 26 -3.92 -5.97 16.97
CA TYR A 26 -4.17 -6.40 15.59
C TYR A 26 -2.89 -6.28 14.76
N SER A 27 -2.53 -7.38 14.11
CA SER A 27 -1.31 -7.50 13.29
C SER A 27 -1.71 -7.58 11.82
N PHE A 28 -1.08 -6.77 10.99
CA PHE A 28 -1.31 -6.75 9.56
C PHE A 28 -0.33 -7.72 8.89
N TYR A 29 -0.76 -8.93 8.59
CA TYR A 29 0.11 -9.91 7.93
C TYR A 29 0.21 -9.65 6.42
N GLU A 30 1.31 -10.10 5.81
CA GLU A 30 1.55 -9.89 4.38
C GLU A 30 0.40 -10.35 3.49
N GLU A 31 -0.17 -11.52 3.75
CA GLU A 31 -1.28 -12.05 2.95
C GLU A 31 -2.52 -11.16 3.03
N ASP A 32 -2.95 -10.79 4.25
CA ASP A 32 -4.09 -9.89 4.47
C ASP A 32 -3.89 -8.52 3.78
N VAL A 33 -2.67 -7.99 3.88
CA VAL A 33 -2.30 -6.71 3.28
C VAL A 33 -2.33 -6.81 1.75
N VAL A 34 -1.72 -7.85 1.17
CA VAL A 34 -1.70 -8.05 -0.29
C VAL A 34 -3.11 -8.23 -0.83
N ASP A 35 -3.97 -8.97 -0.13
CA ASP A 35 -5.34 -9.21 -0.59
C ASP A 35 -6.18 -7.93 -0.53
N PHE A 36 -6.05 -7.13 0.55
CA PHE A 36 -6.70 -5.82 0.65
C PHE A 36 -6.23 -4.86 -0.45
N LEU A 37 -4.92 -4.76 -0.66
CA LEU A 37 -4.33 -3.88 -1.69
C LEU A 37 -4.69 -4.31 -3.11
N SER A 38 -4.82 -5.62 -3.35
CA SER A 38 -5.22 -6.15 -4.66
C SER A 38 -6.63 -5.71 -5.02
N LYS A 39 -7.57 -5.84 -4.08
CA LYS A 39 -8.95 -5.33 -4.24
C LYS A 39 -8.99 -3.81 -4.38
N ARG A 40 -8.14 -3.08 -3.66
CA ARG A 40 -8.03 -1.63 -3.82
C ARG A 40 -7.51 -1.22 -5.18
N ARG A 41 -6.58 -1.99 -5.78
CA ARG A 41 -5.98 -1.69 -7.08
C ARG A 41 -6.86 -2.10 -8.26
N TRP A 42 -7.51 -3.25 -8.17
CA TRP A 42 -8.36 -3.82 -9.21
C TRP A 42 -9.72 -4.21 -8.61
N PRO A 43 -10.60 -3.24 -8.28
CA PRO A 43 -11.88 -3.55 -7.63
C PRO A 43 -12.79 -4.43 -8.48
N GLU A 44 -12.68 -4.34 -9.80
CA GLU A 44 -13.50 -5.08 -10.78
C GLU A 44 -12.87 -6.40 -11.24
N SER A 45 -11.80 -6.89 -10.58
CA SER A 45 -11.07 -8.07 -11.06
C SER A 45 -10.38 -8.86 -9.95
N ASP A 46 -10.29 -10.17 -10.11
CA ASP A 46 -9.56 -11.08 -9.20
C ASP A 46 -8.03 -11.04 -9.36
N ARG A 47 -7.50 -9.99 -9.99
CA ARG A 47 -6.05 -9.80 -10.12
C ARG A 47 -5.44 -9.59 -8.76
N ARG A 48 -4.32 -10.28 -8.52
CA ARG A 48 -3.54 -10.17 -7.30
C ARG A 48 -2.23 -9.46 -7.55
N ILE A 49 -1.80 -8.63 -6.60
CA ILE A 49 -0.48 -8.02 -6.65
C ILE A 49 0.54 -9.15 -6.51
N ASP A 50 1.40 -9.29 -7.52
CA ASP A 50 2.43 -10.30 -7.49
C ASP A 50 3.52 -9.94 -6.45
N ARG A 51 4.20 -10.96 -5.95
CA ARG A 51 5.23 -10.83 -4.93
C ARG A 51 6.33 -9.86 -5.34
N THR A 52 6.76 -9.87 -6.60
CA THR A 52 7.84 -9.00 -7.08
C THR A 52 7.43 -7.54 -7.05
N THR A 53 6.21 -7.23 -7.50
CA THR A 53 5.65 -5.88 -7.43
C THR A 53 5.51 -5.41 -5.99
N PHE A 54 4.95 -6.25 -5.11
CA PHE A 54 4.79 -5.91 -3.71
C PHE A 54 6.14 -5.63 -3.01
N TRP A 55 7.15 -6.46 -3.30
CA TRP A 55 8.52 -6.27 -2.80
C TRP A 55 9.15 -4.96 -3.27
N ARG A 56 8.97 -4.60 -4.54
CA ARG A 56 9.47 -3.32 -5.08
C ARG A 56 8.85 -2.13 -4.34
N TRP A 57 7.53 -2.13 -4.15
CA TRP A 57 6.84 -1.05 -3.44
C TRP A 57 7.35 -0.87 -2.02
N ARG A 58 7.62 -1.97 -1.32
CA ARG A 58 8.21 -1.93 0.03
C ARG A 58 9.60 -1.31 0.02
N ASN A 59 10.49 -1.83 -0.82
CA ASN A 59 11.87 -1.35 -0.92
C ASN A 59 11.95 0.12 -1.29
N ASP A 60 11.20 0.53 -2.32
CA ASP A 60 11.17 1.89 -2.82
C ASP A 60 10.68 2.92 -1.78
N ASN A 61 9.92 2.48 -0.77
CA ASN A 61 9.33 3.33 0.25
C ASN A 61 9.90 3.10 1.66
N GLY A 62 11.01 2.37 1.76
CA GLY A 62 11.70 2.12 3.03
C GLY A 62 10.86 1.31 4.03
N ILE A 63 9.96 0.46 3.55
CA ILE A 63 9.21 -0.47 4.40
C ILE A 63 10.08 -1.69 4.63
N GLU A 64 10.50 -1.89 5.88
CA GLU A 64 11.41 -2.98 6.27
C GLU A 64 10.87 -4.37 5.88
N HIS A 65 11.79 -5.33 5.78
CA HIS A 65 11.49 -6.75 5.53
C HIS A 65 10.95 -7.44 6.78
N GLN A 66 9.78 -7.00 7.23
CA GLN A 66 9.02 -7.57 8.34
C GLN A 66 7.82 -8.39 7.85
N LYS A 67 7.41 -9.38 8.67
CA LYS A 67 6.20 -10.20 8.42
C LYS A 67 4.90 -9.49 8.80
N VAL A 68 5.00 -8.45 9.64
CA VAL A 68 3.86 -7.68 10.16
C VAL A 68 4.04 -6.23 9.76
N PHE A 69 3.01 -5.66 9.16
CA PHE A 69 3.00 -4.26 8.70
C PHE A 69 2.45 -3.36 9.80
N SER A 70 2.94 -2.13 9.86
CA SER A 70 2.31 -1.09 10.68
C SER A 70 1.10 -0.47 9.96
N ARG A 71 0.26 0.24 10.71
CA ARG A 71 -0.83 1.04 10.13
C ARG A 71 -0.29 2.06 9.11
N LEU A 72 0.88 2.64 9.38
CA LEU A 72 1.51 3.61 8.50
C LEU A 72 1.98 2.96 7.20
N ASP A 73 2.54 1.75 7.27
CA ASP A 73 2.95 0.99 6.08
C ASP A 73 1.74 0.68 5.20
N LEU A 74 0.63 0.24 5.80
CA LEU A 74 -0.61 -0.01 5.08
C LEU A 74 -1.12 1.23 4.36
N LEU A 75 -1.13 2.40 5.03
CA LEU A 75 -1.55 3.66 4.42
C LEU A 75 -0.66 4.06 3.24
N LYS A 76 0.68 3.92 3.37
CA LYS A 76 1.62 4.16 2.27
C LYS A 76 1.35 3.22 1.10
N LEU A 77 1.17 1.93 1.35
CA LEU A 77 0.88 0.94 0.32
C LEU A 77 -0.46 1.20 -0.38
N CYS A 78 -1.48 1.67 0.36
CA CYS A 78 -2.75 2.08 -0.22
C CYS A 78 -2.60 3.31 -1.12
N GLN A 79 -1.80 4.30 -0.72
CA GLN A 79 -1.50 5.47 -1.54
C GLN A 79 -0.79 5.07 -2.85
N ILE A 80 0.14 4.12 -2.79
CA ILE A 80 0.80 3.57 -3.98
C ILE A 80 -0.24 2.87 -4.87
N CYS A 81 -1.13 2.06 -4.30
CA CYS A 81 -2.21 1.42 -5.08
C CYS A 81 -3.11 2.42 -5.78
N ASP A 82 -3.52 3.48 -5.08
CA ASP A 82 -4.36 4.52 -5.65
C ASP A 82 -3.66 5.24 -6.80
N HIS A 83 -2.36 5.57 -6.67
CA HIS A 83 -1.54 6.10 -7.76
C HIS A 83 -1.61 5.20 -9.00
N TYR A 84 -1.36 3.90 -8.83
CA TYR A 84 -1.37 2.96 -9.95
C TYR A 84 -2.76 2.64 -10.50
N ARG A 85 -3.83 2.80 -9.71
CA ARG A 85 -5.22 2.56 -10.14
C ARG A 85 -5.81 3.76 -10.86
N ILE A 86 -5.61 4.97 -10.34
CA ILE A 86 -6.25 6.20 -10.82
C ILE A 86 -5.47 6.77 -12.02
N ASP A 87 -4.14 6.88 -11.91
CA ASP A 87 -3.33 7.55 -12.95
C ASP A 87 -2.95 6.63 -14.11
N GLY A 88 -3.22 5.32 -14.01
CA GLY A 88 -3.01 4.34 -15.08
C GLY A 88 -1.57 4.22 -15.62
N THR A 89 -0.61 4.98 -15.10
CA THR A 89 0.69 5.17 -15.73
C THR A 89 1.82 4.91 -14.75
N ARG A 90 2.45 3.75 -14.96
CA ARG A 90 3.76 3.37 -14.42
C ARG A 90 4.81 4.49 -14.53
N ASN A 91 4.67 5.41 -15.47
CA ASN A 91 5.64 6.48 -15.76
C ASN A 91 5.66 7.59 -14.68
N GLU A 92 4.52 8.00 -14.13
CA GLU A 92 4.52 9.07 -13.11
C GLU A 92 5.07 8.60 -11.76
N TYR A 93 4.78 7.35 -11.36
CA TYR A 93 5.42 6.75 -10.19
C TYR A 93 6.93 6.65 -10.38
N LEU A 94 7.39 6.23 -11.56
CA LEU A 94 8.82 6.16 -11.87
C LEU A 94 9.48 7.55 -11.84
N GLU A 95 8.80 8.59 -12.31
CA GLU A 95 9.25 9.99 -12.24
C GLU A 95 9.33 10.50 -10.79
N ILE A 96 8.31 10.22 -9.96
CA ILE A 96 8.31 10.56 -8.53
C ILE A 96 9.46 9.81 -7.81
N MET A 97 9.67 8.54 -8.13
CA MET A 97 10.76 7.74 -7.55
C MET A 97 12.15 8.20 -7.99
N LYS A 98 12.28 8.60 -9.25
CA LYS A 98 13.51 9.18 -9.77
C LYS A 98 13.85 10.49 -9.05
N LYS A 99 12.87 11.38 -8.86
CA LYS A 99 13.03 12.61 -8.05
C LYS A 99 13.42 12.31 -6.61
N LYS A 100 12.83 11.31 -5.95
CA LYS A 100 13.22 10.94 -4.58
C LYS A 100 14.66 10.41 -4.49
N LYS A 101 15.13 9.65 -5.48
CA LYS A 101 16.53 9.18 -5.55
C LYS A 101 17.52 10.33 -5.77
N GLU A 102 17.19 11.27 -6.66
CA GLU A 102 18.05 12.43 -6.95
C GLU A 102 18.24 13.34 -5.72
N VAL A 103 17.19 13.54 -4.92
CA VAL A 103 17.26 14.31 -3.67
C VAL A 103 18.11 13.60 -2.60
N ALA A 104 18.12 12.26 -2.58
CA ALA A 104 18.94 11.48 -1.65
C ALA A 104 20.43 11.44 -2.02
N LEU A 105 20.77 11.62 -3.30
CA LEU A 105 22.13 11.65 -3.83
C LEU A 105 22.80 13.04 -3.74
N ASN A 106 22.01 14.11 -3.63
CA ASN A 106 22.49 15.49 -3.45
C ASN A 106 22.62 15.91 -1.97
N ARG A 107 22.81 14.95 -1.05
CA ARG A 107 23.02 15.19 0.37
C ARG A 107 24.38 14.70 0.84
#